data_AF-A0A822IZ98-F1
#
_entry.id   AF-A0A822IZ98-F1
#
_cell.length_a   1.000
_cell.length_b   1.000
_cell.length_c   1.000
_cell.angle_alpha   90.00
_cell.angle_beta   90.00
_cell.angle_gamma   90.00
#
_symmetry.space_group_name_H-M   'P 1'
#
loop_
_entity.id
_entity.type
_entity.pdbx_description
1 polymer ?
#
loop_
_entity_poly.entity_id
_entity_poly.type
_entity_poly.pdbx_seq_one_letter_code
_entity_poly.pdbx_strand_id
1 'polypeptide(L)'
;MKRINRKNTVIILAFFPFIGINIPFKTSLPYSDTEYYTVEEPYTDFNYYNYTVNESYIEEMPLDYIVLDAQYTDSVLSSPSYLWVIIKNNDTINGNFNVDFHISTKKDRFIPSVTKISSTGNYISSGETKTIKLSYNETITEFKYDIIPPTKEVTKYRNVTMKRTESKYRKIQKSRDVIKFKNESMSVLQRFFPYIF
;
A
#
# COMPACT_ATOMS: atom_id res chain seq x y z
N MET A 1 44.31 -99.73 -21.59
CA MET A 1 44.60 -98.28 -21.48
C MET A 1 44.52 -97.64 -22.88
N LYS A 2 43.51 -96.82 -23.15
CA LYS A 2 43.34 -96.14 -24.46
C LYS A 2 44.34 -94.97 -24.55
N ARG A 3 45.31 -95.03 -25.46
CA ARG A 3 46.25 -93.92 -25.75
C ARG A 3 45.45 -92.72 -26.26
N ILE A 4 45.33 -91.68 -25.44
CA ILE A 4 44.76 -90.40 -25.85
C ILE A 4 45.70 -89.79 -26.90
N ASN A 5 45.17 -89.54 -28.10
CA ASN A 5 45.92 -88.96 -29.21
C ASN A 5 46.23 -87.49 -28.91
N ARG A 6 47.43 -87.21 -28.39
CA ARG A 6 47.89 -85.89 -27.93
C ARG A 6 47.66 -84.76 -28.94
N LYS A 7 47.67 -85.05 -30.26
CA LYS A 7 47.41 -84.05 -31.30
C LYS A 7 45.96 -83.54 -31.27
N ASN A 8 44.98 -84.42 -31.08
CA ASN A 8 43.58 -84.01 -31.00
C ASN A 8 43.29 -83.30 -29.68
N THR A 9 43.96 -83.67 -28.59
CA THR A 9 43.80 -82.99 -27.29
C THR A 9 44.33 -81.55 -27.33
N VAL A 10 45.46 -81.29 -27.99
CA VAL A 10 46.01 -79.93 -28.14
C VAL A 10 45.14 -79.05 -29.04
N ILE A 11 44.61 -79.59 -30.14
CA ILE A 11 43.70 -78.85 -31.03
C ILE A 11 42.40 -78.47 -30.30
N ILE A 12 41.81 -79.40 -29.53
CA ILE A 12 40.60 -79.13 -28.75
C ILE A 12 40.89 -78.09 -27.65
N LEU A 13 42.05 -78.16 -26.97
CA LEU A 13 42.43 -77.17 -25.96
C LEU A 13 42.66 -75.77 -26.55
N ALA A 14 43.19 -75.69 -27.78
CA ALA A 14 43.44 -74.43 -28.46
C ALA A 14 42.16 -73.78 -29.00
N PHE A 15 41.15 -74.57 -29.42
CA PHE A 15 39.87 -74.06 -29.93
C PHE A 15 38.85 -73.73 -28.83
N PHE A 16 38.90 -74.40 -27.68
CA PHE A 16 37.98 -74.16 -26.56
C PHE A 16 37.91 -72.69 -26.08
N PRO A 17 39.02 -71.95 -25.92
CA PRO A 17 38.95 -70.54 -25.52
C PRO A 17 38.29 -69.66 -26.59
N PHE A 18 38.45 -69.97 -27.88
CA PHE A 18 37.81 -69.21 -28.97
C PHE A 18 36.28 -69.31 -28.95
N ILE A 19 35.74 -70.47 -28.57
CA ILE A 19 34.29 -70.65 -28.43
C ILE A 19 33.78 -69.85 -27.23
N GLY A 20 34.48 -69.87 -26.10
CA GLY A 20 34.10 -69.13 -24.89
C GLY A 20 34.11 -67.61 -25.06
N ILE A 21 35.01 -67.08 -25.90
CA ILE A 21 35.13 -65.64 -26.15
C ILE A 21 33.98 -65.09 -27.01
N ASN A 22 33.35 -65.94 -27.84
CA ASN A 22 32.33 -65.54 -28.81
C ASN A 22 30.88 -65.74 -28.33
N ILE A 23 30.68 -66.13 -27.07
CA ILE A 23 29.32 -66.24 -26.50
C ILE A 23 28.82 -64.83 -26.16
N PRO A 24 27.70 -64.37 -26.75
CA PRO A 24 27.13 -63.08 -26.42
C PRO A 24 26.59 -63.11 -24.98
N PHE A 25 26.99 -62.16 -24.16
CA PHE A 25 26.41 -61.93 -22.83
C PHE A 25 25.72 -60.58 -22.80
N LYS A 26 24.68 -60.46 -21.96
CA LYS A 26 23.94 -59.22 -21.79
C LYS A 26 24.77 -58.28 -20.92
N THR A 27 25.14 -57.13 -21.48
CA THR A 27 25.84 -56.06 -20.76
C THR A 27 24.92 -54.85 -20.68
N SER A 28 24.90 -54.22 -19.50
CA SER A 28 24.18 -52.96 -19.27
C SER A 28 25.13 -51.80 -19.55
N LEU A 29 24.85 -51.02 -20.58
CA LEU A 29 25.65 -49.84 -20.93
C LEU A 29 24.88 -48.56 -20.57
N PRO A 30 25.54 -47.58 -19.93
CA PRO A 30 24.95 -46.28 -19.68
C PRO A 30 24.86 -45.50 -20.99
N TYR A 31 23.73 -44.82 -21.22
CA TYR A 31 23.58 -43.82 -22.27
C TYR A 31 22.91 -42.57 -21.71
N SER A 32 23.23 -41.42 -22.32
CA SER A 32 22.60 -40.14 -21.97
C SER A 32 21.25 -40.05 -22.68
N ASP A 33 20.19 -39.82 -21.91
CA ASP A 33 18.85 -39.53 -22.43
C ASP A 33 18.36 -38.21 -21.84
N THR A 34 17.39 -37.57 -22.50
CA THR A 34 16.83 -36.30 -22.06
C THR A 34 15.39 -36.51 -21.59
N GLU A 35 15.13 -36.24 -20.30
CA GLU A 35 13.78 -36.29 -19.75
C GLU A 35 13.18 -34.89 -19.63
N TYR A 36 11.95 -34.74 -20.13
CA TYR A 36 11.18 -33.51 -20.01
C TYR A 36 10.23 -33.59 -18.82
N TYR A 37 10.22 -32.55 -17.99
CA TYR A 37 9.31 -32.42 -16.87
C TYR A 37 8.72 -31.01 -16.82
N THR A 38 7.53 -30.90 -16.25
CA THR A 38 6.83 -29.61 -16.12
C THR A 38 7.10 -29.04 -14.74
N VAL A 39 7.56 -27.79 -14.68
CA VAL A 39 7.74 -27.03 -13.45
C VAL A 39 6.79 -25.84 -13.48
N GLU A 40 6.13 -25.57 -12.35
CA GLU A 40 5.39 -24.33 -12.15
C GLU A 40 6.34 -23.26 -11.60
N GLU A 41 6.53 -22.19 -12.35
CA GLU A 41 7.30 -21.03 -11.91
C GLU A 41 6.37 -19.83 -11.71
N PRO A 42 6.51 -19.10 -10.59
CA PRO A 42 5.76 -17.89 -10.38
C PRO A 42 6.21 -16.81 -11.36
N TYR A 43 5.26 -16.04 -11.89
CA TYR A 43 5.53 -14.81 -12.62
C TYR A 43 4.57 -13.71 -12.16
N THR A 44 5.05 -12.47 -12.19
CA THR A 44 4.24 -11.30 -11.85
C THR A 44 3.48 -10.89 -13.11
N ASP A 45 2.16 -11.02 -13.06
CA ASP A 45 1.28 -10.50 -14.10
C ASP A 45 0.71 -9.17 -13.60
N PHE A 46 0.94 -8.08 -14.34
CA PHE A 46 0.45 -6.75 -13.97
C PHE A 46 -1.02 -6.59 -14.40
N ASN A 47 -1.89 -7.48 -13.92
CA ASN A 47 -3.32 -7.27 -14.03
C ASN A 47 -3.75 -6.27 -12.95
N TYR A 48 -3.89 -5.01 -13.34
CA TYR A 48 -4.37 -3.93 -12.49
C TYR A 48 -5.88 -4.08 -12.31
N TYR A 49 -6.32 -4.80 -11.28
CA TYR A 49 -7.71 -4.70 -10.84
C TYR A 49 -7.86 -3.38 -10.09
N ASN A 50 -8.56 -2.43 -10.71
CA ASN A 50 -9.04 -1.26 -10.01
C ASN A 50 -10.19 -1.70 -9.12
N TYR A 51 -10.00 -1.63 -7.80
CA TYR A 51 -11.09 -1.82 -6.86
C TYR A 51 -11.25 -0.56 -6.02
N THR A 52 -12.50 -0.28 -5.67
CA THR A 52 -12.86 0.88 -4.87
C THR A 52 -12.91 0.47 -3.41
N VAL A 53 -12.09 1.10 -2.58
CA VAL A 53 -12.14 0.97 -1.13
C VAL A 53 -12.82 2.21 -0.57
N ASN A 54 -13.76 1.99 0.34
CA ASN A 54 -14.34 3.08 1.11
C ASN A 54 -13.45 3.34 2.33
N GLU A 55 -12.76 4.46 2.34
CA GLU A 55 -11.86 4.86 3.43
C GLU A 55 -12.42 6.07 4.17
N SER A 56 -12.35 6.03 5.50
CA SER A 56 -12.71 7.16 6.35
C SER A 56 -11.57 8.17 6.42
N TYR A 57 -11.90 9.46 6.42
CA TYR A 57 -10.97 10.54 6.72
C TYR A 57 -11.62 11.56 7.66
N ILE A 58 -10.79 12.29 8.40
CA ILE A 58 -11.24 13.35 9.31
C ILE A 58 -11.23 14.67 8.53
N GLU A 59 -12.35 15.39 8.57
CA GLU A 59 -12.46 16.73 8.02
C GLU A 59 -12.81 17.72 9.14
N GLU A 60 -12.07 18.82 9.25
CA GLU A 60 -12.38 19.88 10.18
C GLU A 60 -13.40 20.84 9.58
N MET A 61 -14.52 21.04 10.26
CA MET A 61 -15.58 21.97 9.86
C MET A 61 -15.83 22.98 10.97
N PRO A 62 -16.13 24.26 10.68
CA PRO A 62 -16.49 25.22 11.72
C PRO A 62 -17.79 24.80 12.45
N LEU A 63 -17.89 25.14 13.74
CA LEU A 63 -19.15 24.98 14.49
C LEU A 63 -20.25 25.83 13.89
N ASP A 64 -21.46 25.28 13.88
CA ASP A 64 -22.66 26.01 13.49
C ASP A 64 -23.08 27.01 14.57
N TYR A 65 -23.42 28.22 14.15
CA TYR A 65 -23.80 29.30 15.06
C TYR A 65 -24.77 30.28 14.40
N ILE A 66 -25.51 30.98 15.24
CA ILE A 66 -26.44 32.03 14.82
C ILE A 66 -26.10 33.31 15.57
N VAL A 67 -26.02 34.43 14.84
CA VAL A 67 -25.95 35.76 15.45
C VAL A 67 -27.36 36.24 15.69
N LEU A 68 -27.71 36.44 16.95
CA LEU A 68 -29.05 36.89 17.33
C LEU A 68 -29.18 38.41 17.28
N ASP A 69 -28.12 39.11 17.67
CA ASP A 69 -28.06 40.57 17.69
C ASP A 69 -26.61 41.05 17.69
N ALA A 70 -26.38 42.25 17.17
CA ALA A 70 -25.07 42.88 17.14
C ALA A 70 -25.24 44.40 17.13
N GLN A 71 -24.82 45.05 18.22
CA GLN A 71 -25.07 46.48 18.43
C GLN A 71 -23.91 47.15 19.15
N TYR A 72 -23.94 48.47 19.14
CA TYR A 72 -23.10 49.30 19.98
C TYR A 72 -23.94 50.40 20.63
N THR A 73 -23.45 50.92 21.74
CA THR A 73 -23.99 52.10 22.41
C THR A 73 -22.86 53.07 22.64
N ASP A 74 -23.01 54.24 22.06
CA ASP A 74 -22.14 55.37 22.34
C ASP A 74 -22.69 56.18 23.50
N SER A 75 -21.79 56.62 24.35
CA SER A 75 -22.09 57.72 25.26
C SER A 75 -21.56 59.01 24.63
N VAL A 76 -22.49 59.80 24.08
CA VAL A 76 -22.23 61.07 23.39
C VAL A 76 -21.50 62.08 24.28
N LEU A 77 -21.60 61.91 25.62
CA LEU A 77 -21.10 62.86 26.61
C LEU A 77 -19.97 62.30 27.50
N SER A 78 -19.71 60.99 27.49
CA SER A 78 -18.63 60.40 28.29
C SER A 78 -18.22 59.00 27.86
N SER A 79 -16.95 58.77 27.50
CA SER A 79 -16.41 57.42 27.35
C SER A 79 -16.66 56.56 28.60
N PRO A 80 -16.82 55.23 28.48
CA PRO A 80 -16.63 54.42 27.27
C PRO A 80 -17.91 54.13 26.48
N SER A 81 -17.74 53.91 25.18
CA SER A 81 -18.72 53.27 24.32
C SER A 81 -18.68 51.76 24.55
N TYR A 82 -19.80 51.08 24.35
CA TYR A 82 -19.88 49.63 24.46
C TYR A 82 -20.31 49.02 23.14
N LEU A 83 -19.78 47.85 22.83
CA LEU A 83 -20.16 47.07 21.66
C LEU A 83 -20.33 45.62 22.05
N TRP A 84 -21.29 44.94 21.45
CA TRP A 84 -21.54 43.54 21.73
C TRP A 84 -22.10 42.79 20.54
N VAL A 85 -21.87 41.48 20.55
CA VAL A 85 -22.51 40.52 19.66
C VAL A 85 -23.10 39.42 20.53
N ILE A 86 -24.34 39.02 20.24
CA ILE A 86 -25.04 37.91 20.89
C ILE A 86 -24.97 36.70 19.95
N ILE A 87 -24.21 35.68 20.35
CA ILE A 87 -23.98 34.46 19.58
C ILE A 87 -24.71 33.31 20.27
N LYS A 88 -25.47 32.54 19.50
CA LYS A 88 -25.98 31.23 19.90
C LYS A 88 -25.17 30.14 19.22
N ASN A 89 -24.60 29.23 19.99
CA ASN A 89 -24.01 28.01 19.46
C ASN A 89 -25.15 27.07 19.05
N ASN A 90 -25.32 26.85 17.74
CA ASN A 90 -26.39 26.03 17.20
C ASN A 90 -25.95 24.57 16.96
N ASP A 91 -24.68 24.27 17.26
CA ASP A 91 -24.11 22.94 17.15
C ASP A 91 -24.41 22.06 18.37
N THR A 92 -24.14 20.76 18.25
CA THR A 92 -24.30 19.78 19.34
C THR A 92 -23.11 19.69 20.27
N ILE A 93 -22.02 20.42 19.97
CA ILE A 93 -20.80 20.43 20.77
C ILE A 93 -20.46 21.85 21.24
N ASN A 94 -19.76 21.93 22.36
CA ASN A 94 -19.31 23.20 22.94
C ASN A 94 -18.04 23.72 22.24
N GLY A 95 -17.75 25.00 22.39
CA GLY A 95 -16.56 25.57 21.79
C GLY A 95 -16.25 27.01 22.22
N ASN A 96 -15.01 27.43 21.94
CA ASN A 96 -14.54 28.79 22.17
C ASN A 96 -14.65 29.61 20.89
N PHE A 97 -15.54 30.60 20.89
CA PHE A 97 -15.71 31.53 19.78
C PHE A 97 -14.78 32.74 19.95
N ASN A 98 -14.21 33.21 18.85
CA ASN A 98 -13.51 34.49 18.82
C ASN A 98 -14.35 35.48 18.03
N VAL A 99 -14.34 36.74 18.45
CA VAL A 99 -15.03 37.83 17.76
C VAL A 99 -14.06 38.96 17.52
N ASP A 100 -13.93 39.31 16.25
CA ASP A 100 -13.18 40.47 15.81
C ASP A 100 -14.15 41.62 15.57
N PHE A 101 -13.96 42.71 16.30
CA PHE A 101 -14.76 43.92 16.18
C PHE A 101 -13.99 44.96 15.36
N HIS A 102 -14.63 45.48 14.32
CA HIS A 102 -14.09 46.49 13.43
C HIS A 102 -14.88 47.78 13.64
N ILE A 103 -14.25 48.76 14.28
CA ILE A 103 -14.90 50.01 14.66
C ILE A 103 -14.26 51.19 13.94
N SER A 104 -15.08 52.15 13.54
CA SER A 104 -14.63 53.45 13.03
C SER A 104 -14.92 54.54 14.06
N THR A 105 -13.92 55.31 14.48
CA THR A 105 -14.09 56.41 15.45
C THR A 105 -13.77 57.77 14.85
N LYS A 106 -14.38 58.83 15.39
CA LYS A 106 -14.06 60.22 15.06
C LYS A 106 -13.31 60.87 16.22
N LYS A 107 -12.00 60.65 16.28
CA LYS A 107 -11.13 61.25 17.30
C LYS A 107 -10.88 62.74 17.03
N ASP A 108 -10.74 63.12 15.75
CA ASP A 108 -10.60 64.49 15.26
C ASP A 108 -11.51 64.70 14.04
N ARG A 109 -12.08 65.90 13.90
CA ARG A 109 -13.27 66.24 13.06
C ARG A 109 -13.24 65.85 11.57
N PHE A 110 -12.16 65.26 11.04
CA PHE A 110 -11.97 65.11 9.59
C PHE A 110 -11.47 63.74 9.10
N ILE A 111 -10.95 62.84 9.95
CA ILE A 111 -10.46 61.53 9.49
C ILE A 111 -10.98 60.41 10.41
N PRO A 112 -11.82 59.48 9.91
CA PRO A 112 -12.22 58.31 10.66
C PRO A 112 -11.03 57.37 10.89
N SER A 113 -10.83 56.94 12.12
CA SER A 113 -9.83 55.90 12.47
C SER A 113 -10.52 54.54 12.52
N VAL A 114 -10.03 53.56 11.76
CA VAL A 114 -10.54 52.18 11.80
C VAL A 114 -9.65 51.34 12.70
N THR A 115 -10.24 50.75 13.74
CA THR A 115 -9.53 49.90 14.71
C THR A 115 -10.16 48.51 14.76
N LYS A 116 -9.32 47.48 14.81
CA LYS A 116 -9.71 46.09 15.06
C LYS A 116 -9.47 45.74 16.53
N ILE A 117 -10.46 45.15 17.19
CA ILE A 117 -10.37 44.67 18.57
C ILE A 117 -10.85 43.23 18.63
N SER A 118 -10.02 42.33 19.13
CA SER A 118 -10.33 40.90 19.20
C SER A 118 -10.74 40.49 20.62
N SER A 119 -11.87 39.81 20.74
CA SER A 119 -12.26 39.07 21.94
C SER A 119 -12.05 37.58 21.69
N THR A 120 -11.12 36.96 22.40
CA THR A 120 -10.74 35.56 22.19
C THR A 120 -11.19 34.67 23.34
N GLY A 121 -11.39 33.37 23.06
CA GLY A 121 -11.66 32.37 24.10
C GLY A 121 -13.06 32.43 24.69
N ASN A 122 -14.06 32.93 23.95
CA ASN A 122 -15.42 33.02 24.46
C ASN A 122 -16.09 31.64 24.41
N TYR A 123 -15.99 30.88 25.50
CA TYR A 123 -16.66 29.59 25.63
C TYR A 123 -18.20 29.74 25.58
N ILE A 124 -18.85 28.98 24.70
CA ILE A 124 -20.31 28.86 24.55
C ILE A 124 -20.67 27.37 24.47
N SER A 125 -21.46 26.86 25.42
CA SER A 125 -21.90 25.45 25.37
C SER A 125 -22.87 25.21 24.21
N SER A 126 -23.05 23.94 23.83
CA SER A 126 -24.03 23.55 22.80
C SER A 126 -25.43 24.08 23.13
N GLY A 127 -26.08 24.71 22.17
CA GLY A 127 -27.42 25.29 22.30
C GLY A 127 -27.49 26.60 23.11
N GLU A 128 -26.43 26.98 23.82
CA GLU A 128 -26.41 28.17 24.67
C GLU A 128 -26.17 29.45 23.88
N THR A 129 -26.59 30.56 24.47
CA THR A 129 -26.39 31.91 23.96
C THR A 129 -25.46 32.69 24.86
N LYS A 130 -24.53 33.45 24.29
CA LYS A 130 -23.61 34.31 25.03
C LYS A 130 -23.54 35.70 24.40
N THR A 131 -23.54 36.71 25.27
CA THR A 131 -23.24 38.10 24.87
C THR A 131 -21.75 38.34 25.06
N ILE A 132 -21.05 38.66 23.97
CA ILE A 132 -19.63 39.02 23.99
C ILE A 132 -19.57 40.53 23.90
N LYS A 133 -19.23 41.20 25.01
CA LYS A 133 -19.28 42.65 25.16
C LYS A 133 -17.90 43.22 25.44
N LEU A 134 -17.54 44.31 24.75
CA LEU A 134 -16.32 45.08 24.97
C LEU A 134 -16.65 46.55 25.23
N SER A 135 -15.74 47.23 25.94
CA SER A 135 -15.75 48.68 26.13
C SER A 135 -14.64 49.33 25.32
N TYR A 136 -14.93 50.48 24.70
CA TYR A 136 -13.97 51.28 23.95
C TYR A 136 -14.01 52.74 24.37
N ASN A 137 -12.86 53.38 24.50
CA ASN A 137 -12.75 54.71 25.12
C ASN A 137 -13.04 55.89 24.18
N GLU A 138 -13.57 55.63 22.98
CA GLU A 138 -13.92 56.67 22.00
C GLU A 138 -15.34 56.41 21.45
N THR A 139 -15.95 57.45 20.88
CA THR A 139 -17.28 57.36 20.22
C THR A 139 -17.19 56.55 18.92
N ILE A 140 -18.04 55.55 18.78
CA ILE A 140 -18.06 54.61 17.65
C ILE A 140 -19.03 55.11 16.59
N THR A 141 -18.52 55.50 15.43
CA THR A 141 -19.39 55.96 14.33
C THR A 141 -19.84 54.84 13.39
N GLU A 142 -19.10 53.73 13.35
CA GLU A 142 -19.44 52.56 12.55
C GLU A 142 -18.96 51.31 13.28
N PHE A 143 -19.74 50.23 13.14
CA PHE A 143 -19.51 48.96 13.80
C PHE A 143 -19.72 47.81 12.81
N LYS A 144 -18.70 46.98 12.67
CA LYS A 144 -18.72 45.69 11.96
C LYS A 144 -18.08 44.62 12.84
N TYR A 145 -18.37 43.37 12.56
CA TYR A 145 -17.82 42.25 13.32
C TYR A 145 -17.60 41.04 12.40
N ASP A 146 -16.61 40.24 12.77
CA ASP A 146 -16.36 38.91 12.21
C ASP A 146 -16.35 37.88 13.34
N ILE A 147 -17.06 36.77 13.16
CA ILE A 147 -17.07 35.67 14.12
C ILE A 147 -16.20 34.56 13.55
N ILE A 148 -15.24 34.13 14.37
CA ILE A 148 -14.35 33.01 14.07
C ILE A 148 -14.79 31.87 14.99
N PRO A 149 -15.66 30.96 14.51
CA PRO A 149 -16.08 29.81 15.29
C PRO A 149 -14.90 28.83 15.45
N PRO A 150 -14.89 28.01 16.50
CA PRO A 150 -13.96 26.89 16.59
C PRO A 150 -14.35 25.79 15.57
N THR A 151 -13.43 24.86 15.32
CA THR A 151 -13.68 23.72 14.42
C THR A 151 -14.09 22.47 15.18
N LYS A 152 -14.82 21.59 14.49
CA LYS A 152 -15.16 20.23 14.89
C LYS A 152 -14.63 19.23 13.87
N GLU A 153 -14.23 18.07 14.36
CA GLU A 153 -13.85 16.94 13.51
C GLU A 153 -15.11 16.18 13.07
N VAL A 154 -15.24 15.98 11.76
CA VAL A 154 -16.30 15.18 11.15
C VAL A 154 -15.67 14.04 10.38
N THR A 155 -16.03 12.80 10.72
CA THR A 155 -15.63 11.63 9.93
C THR A 155 -16.42 11.59 8.63
N LYS A 156 -15.73 11.72 7.50
CA LYS A 156 -16.30 11.53 6.17
C LYS A 156 -15.69 10.31 5.48
N TYR A 157 -16.33 9.90 4.40
CA TYR A 157 -15.98 8.70 3.65
C TYR A 157 -15.70 9.06 2.21
N ARG A 158 -14.65 8.48 1.64
CA ARG A 158 -14.32 8.65 0.22
C ARG A 158 -14.00 7.31 -0.42
N ASN A 159 -14.36 7.22 -1.68
CA ASN A 159 -14.04 6.09 -2.54
C ASN A 159 -12.63 6.29 -3.12
N VAL A 160 -11.68 5.45 -2.69
CA VAL A 160 -10.31 5.45 -3.18
C VAL A 160 -10.14 4.26 -4.13
N THR A 161 -9.59 4.52 -5.32
CA THR A 161 -9.24 3.44 -6.25
C THR A 161 -7.85 2.93 -5.92
N MET A 162 -7.75 1.67 -5.54
CA MET A 162 -6.48 1.02 -5.25
C MET A 162 -6.10 0.03 -6.36
N LYS A 163 -4.79 -0.23 -6.48
CA LYS A 163 -4.21 -1.23 -7.39
C LYS A 163 -3.62 -2.37 -6.58
N ARG A 164 -3.90 -3.61 -6.98
CA ARG A 164 -3.30 -4.81 -6.40
C ARG A 164 -2.54 -5.57 -7.49
N THR A 165 -1.40 -6.15 -7.12
CA THR A 165 -0.65 -7.11 -7.94
C THR A 165 -0.97 -8.53 -7.48
N GLU A 166 -1.11 -9.44 -8.44
CA GLU A 166 -1.32 -10.87 -8.17
C GLU A 166 -0.18 -11.68 -8.78
N SER A 167 0.34 -12.64 -8.00
CA SER A 167 1.30 -13.62 -8.50
C SER A 167 0.55 -14.76 -9.18
N LYS A 168 0.87 -15.02 -10.44
CA LYS A 168 0.35 -16.19 -11.19
C LYS A 168 1.45 -17.21 -11.40
N TYR A 169 1.06 -18.43 -11.74
CA TYR A 169 1.99 -19.51 -12.06
C TYR A 169 1.89 -19.85 -13.54
N ARG A 170 3.04 -20.06 -14.18
CA ARG A 170 3.11 -20.61 -15.54
C ARG A 170 3.80 -21.96 -15.51
N LYS A 171 3.29 -22.87 -16.33
CA LYS A 171 3.91 -24.17 -16.56
C LYS A 171 5.01 -24.02 -17.60
N ILE A 172 6.24 -24.37 -17.23
CA ILE A 172 7.40 -24.35 -18.11
C ILE A 172 7.92 -25.78 -18.25
N GLN A 173 8.19 -26.20 -19.48
CA GLN A 173 8.91 -27.44 -19.72
C GLN A 173 10.40 -27.21 -19.48
N LYS A 174 10.98 -28.05 -18.61
CA LYS A 174 12.43 -28.15 -18.43
C LYS A 174 12.88 -29.53 -18.85
N SER A 175 14.12 -29.60 -19.31
CA SER A 175 14.81 -30.85 -19.61
C SER A 175 15.91 -31.09 -18.58
N ARG A 176 16.15 -32.35 -18.26
CA ARG A 176 17.36 -32.79 -17.55
C ARG A 176 17.96 -33.98 -18.27
N ASP A 177 19.28 -34.04 -18.27
CA ASP A 177 19.99 -35.21 -18.75
C ASP A 177 19.97 -36.29 -17.68
N VAL A 178 19.61 -37.51 -18.08
CA VAL A 178 19.52 -38.67 -17.21
C VAL A 178 20.31 -39.80 -17.83
N ILE A 179 21.08 -40.49 -16.99
CA ILE A 179 21.79 -41.68 -17.41
C ILE A 179 20.83 -42.85 -17.31
N LYS A 180 20.48 -43.45 -18.45
CA LYS A 180 19.70 -44.68 -18.54
C LYS A 180 20.59 -45.84 -18.91
N PHE A 181 20.11 -47.05 -18.65
CA PHE A 181 20.83 -48.28 -18.93
C PHE A 181 20.11 -49.07 -20.01
N LYS A 182 20.84 -49.45 -21.06
CA LYS A 182 20.33 -50.34 -22.12
C LYS A 182 21.08 -51.65 -22.06
N ASN A 183 20.33 -52.75 -22.13
CA ASN A 183 20.91 -54.08 -22.24
C ASN A 183 21.24 -54.37 -23.69
N GLU A 184 22.52 -54.60 -23.97
CA GLU A 184 23.01 -54.99 -25.30
C GLU A 184 23.77 -56.30 -25.20
N SER A 185 23.67 -57.11 -26.25
CA SER A 185 24.43 -58.36 -26.37
C SER A 185 25.82 -58.04 -26.91
N MET A 186 26.85 -58.20 -26.07
CA MET A 186 28.25 -58.00 -26.44
C MET A 186 29.05 -59.29 -26.30
N SER A 187 30.07 -59.47 -27.14
CA SER A 187 31.08 -60.52 -26.97
C SER A 187 32.14 -60.10 -25.97
N VAL A 188 32.96 -61.05 -25.49
CA VAL A 188 34.02 -60.77 -24.49
C VAL A 188 35.04 -59.79 -25.06
N LEU A 189 35.32 -59.87 -26.36
CA LEU A 189 36.25 -58.96 -27.05
C LEU A 189 35.73 -57.52 -27.10
N GLN A 190 34.44 -57.31 -27.38
CA GLN A 190 33.84 -55.97 -27.47
C GLN A 190 33.89 -55.22 -26.12
N ARG A 191 33.84 -55.93 -25.00
CA ARG A 191 33.97 -55.33 -23.67
C ARG A 191 35.39 -54.84 -23.35
N PHE A 192 36.41 -55.59 -23.77
CA PHE A 192 37.81 -55.23 -23.51
C PHE A 192 38.36 -54.23 -24.53
N PHE A 193 37.78 -54.16 -25.73
CA PHE A 193 38.20 -53.26 -26.81
C PHE A 193 37.01 -52.48 -27.40
N PRO A 194 36.39 -51.57 -26.64
CA PRO A 194 35.16 -50.88 -27.05
C PRO A 194 35.33 -49.89 -28.22
N TYR A 195 36.56 -49.60 -28.67
CA TYR A 195 36.86 -48.62 -29.73
C TYR A 195 37.42 -49.24 -31.03
N ILE A 196 37.44 -50.57 -31.15
CA ILE A 196 38.05 -51.28 -32.29
C ILE A 196 37.00 -51.73 -33.32
N PHE A 197 35.70 -51.51 -33.07
CA PHE A 197 34.59 -51.88 -33.95
C PHE A 197 33.56 -50.75 -34.07
#